data_AF-A0A3B9H1W8-F1
#
_entry.id   AF-A0A3B9H1W8-F1
#
_cell.length_a   1.000
_cell.length_b   1.000
_cell.length_c   1.000
_cell.angle_alpha   90.00
_cell.angle_beta   90.00
_cell.angle_gamma   90.00
#
_symmetry.space_group_name_H-M   'P 1'
#
loop_
_entity.id
_entity.type
_entity.pdbx_description
1 polymer ?
#
loop_
_entity_poly.entity_id
_entity_poly.type
_entity_poly.pdbx_seq_one_letter_code
_entity_poly.pdbx_strand_id
1 'polypeptide(L)'
;LSLSFIGMAVVSACVIVSLRLTAGADYADTIAAYGIVTRILGFAYLPSMAFALALQSIVGNNWGAGLYDRVRSVLHIAMGTAFVYSLGMEGLFLTGGHAIGAAFIGDAGVIARVAGILRLMAVFYLFTGPVLALAMYFQSIGQPQKAAVLTLSKAFVLLPVLIAALAATRGAGAVWFAFPLSDGVMAFVAAAIFITALKQQPDRPQPDFAE
;
A
#
# COMPACT_ATOMS: atom_id res chain seq x y z
N LEU A 1 1.23 -10.04 -9.78
CA LEU A 1 2.32 -9.08 -10.02
C LEU A 1 2.06 -8.20 -11.24
N SER A 2 1.86 -8.73 -12.46
CA SER A 2 1.60 -7.91 -13.66
C SER A 2 0.40 -6.94 -13.54
N LEU A 3 -0.74 -7.42 -13.04
CA LEU A 3 -1.94 -6.59 -12.81
C LEU A 3 -1.69 -5.42 -11.85
N SER A 4 -0.86 -5.61 -10.84
CA SER A 4 -0.51 -4.54 -9.88
C SER A 4 0.28 -3.42 -10.56
N PHE A 5 1.19 -3.75 -11.50
CA PHE A 5 1.91 -2.75 -12.30
C PHE A 5 0.98 -1.99 -13.24
N ILE A 6 0.03 -2.69 -13.87
CA ILE A 6 -1.00 -2.04 -14.69
C ILE A 6 -1.84 -1.09 -13.84
N GLY A 7 -2.25 -1.51 -12.63
CA GLY A 7 -2.98 -0.67 -11.70
C GLY A 7 -2.20 0.60 -11.31
N MET A 8 -0.90 0.49 -11.03
CA MET A 8 -0.05 1.65 -10.76
C MET A 8 0.05 2.60 -11.96
N ALA A 9 0.12 2.07 -13.18
CA ALA A 9 0.11 2.87 -14.39
C ALA A 9 -1.22 3.63 -14.57
N VAL A 10 -2.36 2.98 -14.28
CA VAL A 10 -3.69 3.60 -14.30
C VAL A 10 -3.76 4.74 -13.29
N VAL A 11 -3.35 4.51 -12.04
CA VAL A 11 -3.31 5.55 -11.00
C VAL A 11 -2.45 6.73 -11.45
N SER A 12 -1.26 6.46 -11.98
CA SER A 12 -0.36 7.51 -12.47
C SER A 12 -0.99 8.33 -13.61
N ALA A 13 -1.63 7.66 -14.57
CA ALA A 13 -2.35 8.32 -15.65
C ALA A 13 -3.50 9.20 -15.10
N CYS A 14 -4.28 8.71 -14.13
CA CYS A 14 -5.33 9.49 -13.49
C CYS A 14 -4.78 10.75 -12.80
N VAL A 15 -3.66 10.65 -12.08
CA VAL A 15 -3.01 11.82 -11.46
C VAL A 15 -2.54 12.81 -12.53
N ILE A 16 -1.82 12.34 -13.55
CA ILE A 16 -1.27 13.20 -14.60
C ILE A 16 -2.39 13.95 -15.33
N VAL A 17 -3.46 13.26 -15.73
CA VAL A 17 -4.62 13.88 -16.38
C VAL A 17 -5.29 14.88 -15.43
N SER A 18 -5.49 14.54 -14.17
CA SER A 18 -6.10 15.43 -13.18
C SER A 18 -5.27 16.70 -12.98
N LEU A 19 -3.95 16.58 -12.84
CA LEU A 19 -3.05 17.74 -12.73
C LEU A 19 -3.07 18.57 -14.00
N ARG A 20 -3.05 17.95 -15.18
CA ARG A 20 -3.08 18.67 -16.44
C ARG A 20 -4.34 19.52 -16.60
N LEU A 21 -5.47 19.04 -16.09
CA LEU A 21 -6.76 19.74 -16.18
C LEU A 21 -6.94 20.80 -15.06
N THR A 22 -6.30 20.63 -13.91
CA THR A 22 -6.62 21.43 -12.71
C THR A 22 -5.48 22.28 -12.15
N ALA A 23 -4.22 22.03 -12.54
CA ALA A 23 -3.07 22.72 -11.94
C ALA A 23 -2.69 24.04 -12.63
N GLY A 24 -3.15 24.31 -13.86
CA GLY A 24 -2.87 25.58 -14.55
C GLY A 24 -1.36 25.87 -14.67
N ALA A 25 -0.94 27.07 -14.27
CA ALA A 25 0.47 27.51 -14.32
C ALA A 25 1.40 26.69 -13.41
N ASP A 26 0.85 26.09 -12.36
CA ASP A 26 1.57 25.28 -11.36
C ASP A 26 1.85 23.85 -11.81
N TYR A 27 1.41 23.47 -13.02
CA TYR A 27 1.49 22.10 -13.53
C TYR A 27 2.93 21.57 -13.56
N ALA A 28 3.88 22.34 -14.09
CA ALA A 28 5.26 21.87 -14.34
C ALA A 28 5.97 21.48 -13.03
N ASP A 29 5.92 22.34 -12.02
CA ASP A 29 6.54 22.06 -10.72
C ASP A 29 5.82 20.93 -9.99
N THR A 30 4.48 20.86 -10.08
CA THR A 30 3.68 19.85 -9.39
C THR A 30 3.90 18.46 -9.97
N ILE A 31 3.96 18.33 -11.31
CA ILE A 31 4.23 17.03 -11.94
C ILE A 31 5.68 16.58 -11.72
N ALA A 32 6.64 17.52 -11.70
CA ALA A 32 8.02 17.23 -11.34
C ALA A 32 8.11 16.71 -9.89
N ALA A 33 7.47 17.39 -8.95
CA ALA A 33 7.40 16.97 -7.55
C ALA A 33 6.73 15.59 -7.41
N TYR A 34 5.61 15.34 -8.09
CA TYR A 34 4.94 14.04 -8.10
C TYR A 34 5.85 12.92 -8.63
N GLY A 35 6.63 13.19 -9.68
CA GLY A 35 7.61 12.24 -10.20
C GLY A 35 8.71 11.89 -9.20
N ILE A 36 9.11 12.84 -8.35
CA ILE A 36 10.08 12.59 -7.27
C ILE A 36 9.40 11.76 -6.16
N VAL A 37 8.20 12.15 -5.71
CA VAL A 37 7.45 11.45 -4.66
C VAL A 37 7.17 10.00 -5.01
N THR A 38 6.77 9.70 -6.25
CA THR A 38 6.51 8.33 -6.70
C THR A 38 7.75 7.44 -6.64
N ARG A 39 8.94 7.99 -6.93
CA ARG A 39 10.22 7.26 -6.78
C ARG A 39 10.55 7.01 -5.31
N ILE A 40 10.37 8.01 -4.45
CA ILE A 40 10.58 7.90 -3.00
C ILE A 40 9.67 6.80 -2.42
N LEU A 41 8.37 6.88 -2.68
CA LEU A 41 7.39 5.90 -2.19
C LEU A 41 7.63 4.51 -2.78
N GLY A 42 8.00 4.43 -4.06
CA GLY A 42 8.35 3.18 -4.72
C GLY A 42 9.56 2.50 -4.07
N PHE A 43 10.61 3.26 -3.75
CA PHE A 43 11.78 2.75 -3.04
C PHE A 43 11.42 2.24 -1.64
N ALA A 44 10.64 3.02 -0.88
CA ALA A 44 10.17 2.63 0.45
C ALA A 44 9.23 1.42 0.45
N TYR A 45 8.57 1.15 -0.68
CA TYR A 45 7.72 -0.03 -0.80
C TYR A 45 8.52 -1.34 -0.96
N LEU A 46 9.79 -1.28 -1.42
CA LEU A 46 10.59 -2.47 -1.72
C LEU A 46 10.82 -3.38 -0.50
N PRO A 47 11.17 -2.89 0.71
CA PRO A 47 11.35 -3.75 1.87
C PRO A 47 10.04 -4.45 2.29
N SER A 48 8.92 -3.73 2.28
CA SER A 48 7.60 -4.33 2.52
C SER A 48 7.26 -5.43 1.52
N MET A 49 7.59 -5.22 0.24
CA MET A 49 7.44 -6.23 -0.79
C MET A 49 8.33 -7.45 -0.54
N ALA A 50 9.58 -7.25 -0.13
CA ALA A 50 10.50 -8.33 0.22
C ALA A 50 9.96 -9.18 1.39
N PHE A 51 9.47 -8.54 2.45
CA PHE A 51 8.84 -9.24 3.59
C PHE A 51 7.62 -10.05 3.16
N ALA A 52 6.77 -9.47 2.31
CA ALA A 52 5.56 -10.14 1.84
C ALA A 52 5.86 -11.35 0.92
N LEU A 53 6.90 -11.26 0.09
CA LEU A 53 7.36 -12.39 -0.73
C LEU A 53 8.00 -13.51 0.12
N ALA A 54 8.77 -13.14 1.15
CA ALA A 54 9.32 -14.10 2.10
C ALA A 54 8.20 -14.83 2.85
N LEU A 55 7.21 -14.09 3.36
CA LEU A 55 5.99 -14.63 3.95
C LEU A 55 5.30 -15.60 2.97
N GLN A 56 5.14 -15.20 1.71
CA GLN A 56 4.44 -16.00 0.70
C GLN A 56 5.06 -17.39 0.54
N SER A 57 6.39 -17.45 0.43
CA SER A 57 7.16 -18.69 0.29
C SER A 57 7.06 -19.58 1.53
N ILE A 58 7.26 -19.00 2.72
CA ILE A 58 7.20 -19.74 3.99
C ILE A 58 5.79 -20.28 4.23
N VAL A 59 4.75 -19.47 4.01
CA VAL A 59 3.35 -19.88 4.17
C VAL A 59 2.98 -20.95 3.15
N GLY A 60 3.40 -20.80 1.88
CA GLY A 60 3.11 -21.79 0.85
C GLY A 60 3.61 -23.19 1.21
N ASN A 61 4.86 -23.29 1.67
CA ASN A 61 5.45 -24.56 2.11
C ASN A 61 4.76 -25.13 3.36
N ASN A 62 4.57 -24.31 4.41
CA ASN A 62 3.95 -24.80 5.65
C ASN A 62 2.48 -25.18 5.45
N TRP A 63 1.74 -24.46 4.60
CA TRP A 63 0.35 -24.77 4.28
C TRP A 63 0.24 -26.09 3.51
N GLY A 64 1.11 -26.32 2.53
CA GLY A 64 1.18 -27.59 1.80
C GLY A 64 1.56 -28.78 2.70
N ALA A 65 2.35 -28.55 3.74
CA ALA A 65 2.73 -29.56 4.74
C ALA A 65 1.72 -29.74 5.90
N GLY A 66 0.58 -29.03 5.88
CA GLY A 66 -0.42 -29.10 6.96
C GLY A 66 0.00 -28.44 8.29
N LEU A 67 1.08 -27.66 8.31
CA LEU A 67 1.65 -27.01 9.50
C LEU A 67 0.96 -25.67 9.79
N TYR A 68 -0.35 -25.70 10.06
CA TYR A 68 -1.18 -24.49 10.15
C TYR A 68 -0.83 -23.55 11.32
N ASP A 69 -0.34 -24.08 12.44
CA ASP A 69 0.10 -23.25 13.57
C ASP A 69 1.33 -22.42 13.20
N ARG A 70 2.26 -23.01 12.42
CA ARG A 70 3.41 -22.29 11.88
C ARG A 70 2.98 -21.22 10.89
N VAL A 71 2.02 -21.54 10.02
CA VAL A 71 1.44 -20.57 9.09
C VAL A 71 0.90 -19.34 9.83
N ARG A 72 0.15 -19.55 10.93
CA ARG A 72 -0.39 -18.46 11.74
C ARG A 72 0.71 -17.64 12.41
N SER A 73 1.70 -18.31 13.00
CA SER A 73 2.82 -17.63 13.66
C SER A 73 3.60 -16.75 12.68
N VAL A 74 3.92 -17.28 11.50
CA VAL A 74 4.63 -16.53 10.45
C VAL A 74 3.80 -15.33 9.97
N LEU A 75 2.49 -15.47 9.81
CA LEU A 75 1.61 -14.35 9.45
C LEU A 75 1.67 -13.22 10.50
N HIS A 76 1.58 -13.54 11.79
CA HIS A 76 1.65 -12.53 12.86
C HIS A 76 3.00 -11.81 12.89
N ILE A 77 4.10 -12.57 12.76
CA ILE A 77 5.45 -12.00 12.70
C ILE A 77 5.57 -11.06 11.49
N ALA A 78 5.14 -11.50 10.30
CA ALA A 78 5.22 -10.68 9.09
C ALA A 78 4.34 -9.43 9.16
N MET A 79 3.13 -9.52 9.70
CA MET A 79 2.26 -8.35 9.90
C MET A 79 2.89 -7.36 10.89
N GLY A 80 3.45 -7.85 12.00
CA GLY A 80 4.10 -7.00 13.01
C GLY A 80 5.35 -6.31 12.47
N THR A 81 6.23 -7.03 11.77
CA THR A 81 7.46 -6.45 11.19
C THR A 81 7.13 -5.45 10.08
N ALA A 82 6.16 -5.78 9.21
CA ALA A 82 5.72 -4.88 8.15
C ALA A 82 5.05 -3.61 8.71
N PHE A 83 4.29 -3.73 9.81
CA PHE A 83 3.69 -2.59 10.51
C PHE A 83 4.77 -1.66 11.08
N VAL A 84 5.73 -2.20 11.83
CA VAL A 84 6.81 -1.41 12.45
C VAL A 84 7.64 -0.69 11.40
N TYR A 85 8.01 -1.37 10.32
CA TYR A 85 8.71 -0.75 9.20
C TYR A 85 7.88 0.37 8.56
N SER A 86 6.62 0.09 8.23
CA SER A 86 5.75 1.06 7.56
C SER A 86 5.46 2.28 8.46
N LEU A 87 5.32 2.09 9.77
CA LEU A 87 5.17 3.16 10.75
C LEU A 87 6.42 4.05 10.81
N GLY A 88 7.61 3.45 10.79
CA GLY A 88 8.88 4.20 10.73
C GLY A 88 8.97 5.05 9.46
N MET A 89 8.59 4.49 8.31
CA MET A 89 8.55 5.22 7.04
C MET A 89 7.51 6.34 7.05
N GLU A 90 6.33 6.13 7.61
CA GLU A 90 5.32 7.18 7.79
C GLU A 90 5.88 8.33 8.62
N GLY A 91 6.51 8.06 9.78
CA GLY A 91 7.14 9.08 10.61
C GLY A 91 8.23 9.86 9.85
N LEU A 92 9.06 9.17 9.08
CA LEU A 92 10.09 9.78 8.23
C LEU A 92 9.48 10.69 7.16
N PHE A 93 8.39 10.29 6.51
CA PHE A 93 7.75 11.07 5.46
C PHE A 93 6.99 12.28 5.99
N LEU A 94 6.36 12.16 7.16
CA LEU A 94 5.63 13.27 7.79
C LEU A 94 6.55 14.38 8.29
N THR A 95 7.80 14.06 8.66
CA THR A 95 8.75 15.00 9.27
C THR A 95 9.89 15.41 8.33
N GLY A 96 10.35 14.49 7.48
CA GLY A 96 11.57 14.63 6.68
C GLY A 96 11.38 15.11 5.24
N GLY A 97 10.15 15.45 4.82
CA GLY A 97 9.84 15.71 3.41
C GLY A 97 10.73 16.75 2.71
N HIS A 98 11.13 17.83 3.41
CA HIS A 98 12.03 18.85 2.84
C HIS A 98 13.46 18.31 2.63
N ALA A 99 14.02 17.63 3.63
CA ALA A 99 15.36 17.05 3.55
C ALA A 99 15.43 15.96 2.47
N ILE A 100 14.39 15.12 2.39
CA ILE A 100 14.26 14.11 1.34
C ILE A 100 14.16 14.80 -0.02
N GLY A 101 13.32 15.82 -0.19
CA GLY A 101 13.18 16.55 -1.45
C GLY A 101 14.50 17.21 -1.91
N ALA A 102 15.24 17.82 -0.98
CA ALA A 102 16.52 18.45 -1.25
C ALA A 102 17.61 17.46 -1.71
N ALA A 103 17.47 16.17 -1.39
CA ALA A 103 18.37 15.14 -1.91
C ALA A 103 18.15 14.82 -3.40
N PHE A 104 17.00 15.21 -3.98
CA PHE A 104 16.65 14.93 -5.38
C PHE A 104 16.77 16.15 -6.29
N ILE A 105 16.56 17.36 -5.76
CA ILE A 105 16.53 18.59 -6.57
C ILE A 105 16.97 19.81 -5.75
N GLY A 106 17.53 20.82 -6.41
CA GLY A 106 17.97 22.08 -5.79
C GLY A 106 16.96 23.23 -5.85
N ASP A 107 15.85 23.07 -6.58
CA ASP A 107 14.82 24.11 -6.67
C ASP A 107 13.95 24.15 -5.41
N ALA A 108 14.00 25.27 -4.67
CA ALA A 108 13.29 25.41 -3.40
C ALA A 108 11.76 25.29 -3.52
N GLY A 109 11.18 25.74 -4.64
CA GLY A 109 9.75 25.64 -4.90
C GLY A 109 9.32 24.19 -5.09
N VAL A 110 10.07 23.41 -5.88
CA VAL A 110 9.81 21.99 -6.09
C VAL A 110 10.05 21.18 -4.81
N ILE A 111 11.08 21.50 -4.02
CA ILE A 111 11.34 20.85 -2.71
C ILE A 111 10.12 21.01 -1.79
N ALA A 112 9.58 22.23 -1.66
CA ALA A 112 8.42 22.49 -0.84
C ALA A 112 7.18 21.70 -1.31
N ARG A 113 6.98 21.58 -2.64
CA ARG A 113 5.91 20.75 -3.21
C ARG A 113 6.13 19.26 -2.94
N VAL A 114 7.35 18.74 -3.08
CA VAL A 114 7.68 17.35 -2.73
C VAL A 114 7.33 17.08 -1.27
N ALA A 115 7.73 17.96 -0.35
CA ALA A 115 7.44 17.82 1.07
C ALA A 115 5.93 17.81 1.35
N GLY A 116 5.17 18.70 0.72
CA GLY A 116 3.72 18.78 0.88
C GLY A 116 2.99 17.54 0.34
N ILE A 117 3.32 17.13 -0.90
CA ILE A 117 2.71 15.96 -1.54
C ILE A 117 3.06 14.69 -0.76
N LEU A 118 4.34 14.49 -0.41
CA LEU A 118 4.81 13.32 0.32
C LEU A 118 4.12 13.21 1.68
N ARG A 119 4.04 14.31 2.43
CA ARG A 119 3.36 14.34 3.74
C ARG A 119 1.89 13.93 3.62
N LEU A 120 1.17 14.44 2.64
CA LEU A 120 -0.25 14.11 2.45
C LEU A 120 -0.44 12.65 2.02
N MET A 121 0.36 12.16 1.08
CA MET A 121 0.26 10.79 0.58
C MET A 121 0.71 9.75 1.60
N ALA A 122 1.58 10.11 2.53
CA ALA A 122 2.13 9.19 3.53
C ALA A 122 1.23 8.98 4.76
N VAL A 123 0.16 9.78 4.93
CA VAL A 123 -0.79 9.54 6.02
C VAL A 123 -1.40 8.14 5.86
N PHE A 124 -1.41 7.35 6.94
CA PHE A 124 -1.85 5.95 6.95
C PHE A 124 -0.94 4.97 6.17
N TYR A 125 0.27 5.38 5.83
CA TYR A 125 1.24 4.49 5.20
C TYR A 125 1.58 3.27 6.06
N LEU A 126 1.46 3.37 7.40
CA LEU A 126 1.65 2.28 8.36
C LEU A 126 0.84 0.99 8.02
N PHE A 127 -0.28 1.11 7.31
CA PHE A 127 -1.10 -0.03 6.91
C PHE A 127 -0.65 -0.70 5.61
N THR A 128 0.18 -0.04 4.79
CA THR A 128 0.61 -0.53 3.48
C THR A 128 1.29 -1.90 3.57
N GLY A 129 2.26 -2.03 4.49
CA GLY A 129 2.98 -3.29 4.73
C GLY A 129 2.06 -4.43 5.18
N PRO A 130 1.29 -4.27 6.27
CA PRO A 130 0.36 -5.29 6.75
C PRO A 130 -0.70 -5.74 5.73
N VAL A 131 -1.27 -4.80 4.96
CA VAL A 131 -2.23 -5.11 3.90
C VAL A 131 -1.59 -5.99 2.83
N LEU A 132 -0.35 -5.66 2.43
CA LEU A 132 0.40 -6.46 1.46
C LEU A 132 0.73 -7.86 2.00
N ALA A 133 1.20 -7.96 3.25
CA ALA A 133 1.47 -9.24 3.91
C ALA A 133 0.22 -10.14 3.92
N LEU A 134 -0.94 -9.56 4.29
CA LEU A 134 -2.21 -10.29 4.31
C LEU A 134 -2.65 -10.75 2.91
N ALA A 135 -2.46 -9.92 1.89
CA ALA A 135 -2.76 -10.30 0.51
C ALA A 135 -1.90 -11.50 0.05
N MET A 136 -0.59 -11.45 0.31
CA MET A 136 0.33 -12.53 -0.07
C MET A 136 0.04 -13.83 0.69
N TYR A 137 -0.36 -13.73 1.96
CA TYR A 137 -0.86 -14.86 2.74
C TYR A 137 -2.07 -15.52 2.07
N PHE A 138 -3.11 -14.76 1.72
CA PHE A 138 -4.30 -15.33 1.05
C PHE A 138 -3.97 -15.95 -0.29
N GLN A 139 -3.00 -15.38 -1.02
CA GLN A 139 -2.52 -15.97 -2.26
C GLN A 139 -1.85 -17.33 -2.02
N SER A 140 -1.01 -17.46 -0.98
CA SER A 140 -0.33 -18.73 -0.65
C SER A 140 -1.26 -19.85 -0.22
N ILE A 141 -2.38 -19.53 0.44
CA ILE A 141 -3.33 -20.54 0.95
C ILE A 141 -4.47 -20.86 -0.04
N GLY A 142 -4.34 -20.46 -1.31
CA GLY A 142 -5.32 -20.76 -2.34
C GLY A 142 -6.59 -19.90 -2.31
N GLN A 143 -6.54 -18.70 -1.71
CA GLN A 143 -7.65 -17.73 -1.66
C GLN A 143 -7.32 -16.45 -2.45
N PRO A 144 -6.99 -16.53 -3.76
CA PRO A 144 -6.51 -15.39 -4.55
C PRO A 144 -7.56 -14.29 -4.70
N GLN A 145 -8.85 -14.59 -4.55
CA GLN A 145 -9.92 -13.58 -4.58
C GLN A 145 -9.78 -12.56 -3.45
N LYS A 146 -9.48 -13.00 -2.22
CA LYS A 146 -9.26 -12.10 -1.09
C LYS A 146 -8.00 -11.25 -1.31
N ALA A 147 -6.93 -11.87 -1.83
CA ALA A 147 -5.71 -11.15 -2.21
C ALA A 147 -5.96 -10.10 -3.30
N ALA A 148 -6.79 -10.43 -4.30
CA ALA A 148 -7.16 -9.52 -5.38
C ALA A 148 -7.96 -8.32 -4.86
N VAL A 149 -8.91 -8.52 -3.94
CA VAL A 149 -9.63 -7.42 -3.29
C VAL A 149 -8.66 -6.47 -2.57
N LEU A 150 -7.69 -7.01 -1.82
CA LEU A 150 -6.74 -6.19 -1.06
C LEU A 150 -5.74 -5.42 -1.94
N THR A 151 -5.43 -5.91 -3.14
CA THR A 151 -4.37 -5.34 -4.00
C THR A 151 -4.90 -4.59 -5.21
N LEU A 152 -5.97 -5.08 -5.84
CA LEU A 152 -6.50 -4.53 -7.09
C LEU A 152 -7.57 -3.46 -6.84
N SER A 153 -8.41 -3.60 -5.81
CA SER A 153 -9.46 -2.62 -5.52
C SER A 153 -8.91 -1.23 -5.24
N LYS A 154 -7.75 -1.13 -4.56
CA LYS A 154 -7.06 0.15 -4.34
C LYS A 154 -6.70 0.82 -5.67
N ALA A 155 -6.00 0.11 -6.55
CA ALA A 155 -5.40 0.70 -7.74
C ALA A 155 -6.39 0.89 -8.91
N PHE A 156 -7.36 0.00 -9.07
CA PHE A 156 -8.31 0.04 -10.20
C PHE A 156 -9.62 0.75 -9.87
N VAL A 157 -10.00 0.83 -8.60
CA VAL A 157 -11.31 1.38 -8.21
C VAL A 157 -11.14 2.58 -7.31
N LEU A 158 -10.59 2.40 -6.10
CA LEU A 158 -10.58 3.45 -5.09
C LEU A 158 -9.80 4.68 -5.53
N LEU A 159 -8.54 4.51 -5.95
CA LEU A 159 -7.70 5.64 -6.33
C LEU A 159 -8.25 6.38 -7.56
N PRO A 160 -8.57 5.74 -8.70
CA PRO A 160 -9.14 6.44 -9.85
C PRO A 160 -10.41 7.22 -9.53
N VAL A 161 -11.34 6.62 -8.77
CA VAL A 161 -12.61 7.27 -8.37
C VAL A 161 -12.35 8.46 -7.45
N LEU A 162 -11.53 8.29 -6.41
CA LEU A 162 -11.22 9.36 -5.46
C LEU A 162 -10.44 10.50 -6.12
N ILE A 163 -9.47 10.19 -6.98
CA ILE A 163 -8.71 11.19 -7.75
C ILE A 163 -9.65 12.01 -8.62
N ALA A 164 -10.50 11.35 -9.42
CA ALA A 164 -11.44 12.04 -10.30
C ALA A 164 -12.43 12.92 -9.51
N ALA A 165 -12.99 12.39 -8.41
CA ALA A 165 -13.94 13.13 -7.58
C ALA A 165 -13.30 14.34 -6.88
N LEU A 166 -12.08 14.20 -6.34
CA LEU A 166 -11.39 15.28 -5.65
C LEU A 166 -10.87 16.34 -6.62
N ALA A 167 -10.35 15.92 -7.79
CA ALA A 167 -9.95 16.85 -8.84
C ALA A 167 -11.13 17.71 -9.32
N ALA A 168 -12.29 17.10 -9.57
CA ALA A 168 -13.48 17.79 -10.07
C ALA A 168 -14.09 18.77 -9.05
N THR A 169 -13.97 18.50 -7.75
CA THR A 169 -14.64 19.28 -6.70
C THR A 169 -13.73 20.31 -6.01
N ARG A 170 -12.43 20.03 -5.90
CA ARG A 170 -11.49 20.81 -5.07
C ARG A 170 -10.14 21.11 -5.74
N GLY A 171 -9.96 20.73 -7.01
CA GLY A 171 -8.76 21.05 -7.81
C GLY A 171 -7.51 20.22 -7.48
N ALA A 172 -6.37 20.66 -8.01
CA ALA A 172 -5.13 19.87 -8.05
C ALA A 172 -4.58 19.47 -6.66
N GLY A 173 -4.66 20.37 -5.68
CA GLY A 173 -4.16 20.11 -4.32
C GLY A 173 -4.95 19.03 -3.58
N ALA A 174 -6.22 18.82 -3.94
CA ALA A 174 -7.08 17.85 -3.27
C ALA A 174 -6.81 16.40 -3.69
N VAL A 175 -6.23 16.19 -4.88
CA VAL A 175 -5.91 14.85 -5.44
C VAL A 175 -5.09 14.02 -4.46
N TRP A 176 -4.19 14.65 -3.71
CA TRP A 176 -3.29 13.96 -2.78
C TRP A 176 -4.01 13.30 -1.60
N PHE A 177 -5.21 13.78 -1.23
CA PHE A 177 -6.01 13.14 -0.18
C PHE A 177 -6.61 11.80 -0.64
N ALA A 178 -6.67 11.52 -1.95
CA ALA A 178 -7.15 10.24 -2.45
C ALA A 178 -6.32 9.06 -1.90
N PHE A 179 -5.02 9.26 -1.70
CA PHE A 179 -4.09 8.24 -1.22
C PHE A 179 -4.39 7.81 0.22
N PRO A 180 -4.34 8.70 1.24
CA PRO A 180 -4.66 8.31 2.61
C PRO A 180 -6.11 7.84 2.77
N LEU A 181 -7.07 8.41 2.03
CA LEU A 181 -8.45 7.90 2.02
C LEU A 181 -8.50 6.44 1.53
N SER A 182 -7.80 6.13 0.43
CA SER A 182 -7.72 4.76 -0.08
C SER A 182 -7.02 3.81 0.89
N ASP A 183 -5.96 4.27 1.56
CA ASP A 183 -5.23 3.46 2.54
C ASP A 183 -6.06 3.19 3.80
N GLY A 184 -6.81 4.19 4.29
CA GLY A 184 -7.75 3.99 5.40
C GLY A 184 -8.86 2.99 5.05
N VAL A 185 -9.44 3.07 3.84
CA VAL A 185 -10.45 2.09 3.39
C VAL A 185 -9.83 0.69 3.26
N MET A 186 -8.62 0.57 2.72
CA MET A 186 -7.94 -0.73 2.61
C MET A 186 -7.54 -1.31 3.95
N ALA A 187 -7.14 -0.48 4.91
CA ALA A 187 -6.91 -0.92 6.29
C ALA A 187 -8.19 -1.50 6.91
N PHE A 188 -9.34 -0.82 6.71
CA PHE A 188 -10.63 -1.32 7.18
C PHE A 188 -11.03 -2.64 6.51
N VAL A 189 -10.92 -2.74 5.19
CA VAL A 189 -11.23 -3.97 4.45
C VAL A 189 -10.30 -5.11 4.87
N ALA A 190 -9.01 -4.85 5.04
CA ALA A 190 -8.05 -5.84 5.53
C ALA A 190 -8.41 -6.32 6.94
N ALA A 191 -8.74 -5.42 7.86
CA ALA A 191 -9.18 -5.78 9.20
C ALA A 191 -10.45 -6.64 9.18
N ALA A 192 -11.45 -6.28 8.37
CA ALA A 192 -12.69 -7.05 8.22
C ALA A 192 -12.42 -8.47 7.68
N ILE A 193 -11.59 -8.59 6.64
CA ILE A 193 -11.20 -9.89 6.07
C ILE A 193 -10.40 -10.71 7.09
N PHE A 194 -9.50 -10.09 7.84
CA PHE A 194 -8.68 -10.77 8.85
C PHE A 194 -9.54 -11.30 10.01
N ILE A 195 -10.45 -10.49 10.55
CA ILE A 195 -11.35 -10.89 11.65
C ILE A 195 -12.29 -12.00 11.22
N THR A 196 -12.86 -11.92 10.00
CA THR A 196 -13.73 -12.99 9.47
C THR A 196 -12.96 -14.28 9.23
N ALA A 197 -11.69 -14.21 8.79
CA ALA A 197 -10.83 -15.38 8.66
C ALA A 197 -10.51 -16.05 10.01
N LEU A 198 -10.35 -15.27 11.09
CA LEU A 198 -10.17 -15.82 12.44
C LEU A 198 -11.44 -16.53 12.96
N LYS A 199 -12.62 -15.96 12.71
CA LYS A 199 -13.91 -16.55 13.14
C LYS A 199 -14.28 -17.84 12.41
N GLN A 200 -13.80 -18.01 11.18
CA GLN A 200 -14.11 -19.17 10.34
C GLN A 200 -13.20 -20.37 10.60
N GLN A 201 -12.27 -20.29 11.57
CA GLN A 201 -11.47 -21.43 11.98
C GLN A 201 -12.23 -22.20 13.05
N PRO A 202 -12.79 -23.39 12.75
CA PRO A 202 -13.30 -24.27 13.78
C PRO A 202 -12.12 -24.77 14.60
N ASP A 203 -12.33 -25.06 15.89
CA ASP A 203 -11.46 -25.97 16.63
C ASP A 203 -11.41 -27.29 15.83
N ARG A 204 -10.34 -27.50 15.05
CA ARG A 204 -10.17 -28.73 14.30
C ARG A 204 -9.44 -29.73 15.19
N PRO A 205 -9.98 -30.95 15.37
CA PRO A 205 -9.32 -31.98 16.15
C PRO A 205 -7.88 -32.18 15.66
N GLN A 206 -6.96 -32.38 16.60
CA GLN A 206 -5.60 -32.86 16.29
C GLN A 206 -5.71 -34.09 15.38
N PRO A 207 -4.88 -34.19 14.33
CA PRO A 207 -4.76 -35.45 13.60
C PRO A 207 -4.36 -36.52 14.61
N ASP A 208 -5.25 -37.47 14.83
CA ASP A 208 -4.98 -38.67 15.61
C ASP A 208 -3.95 -39.46 14.82
N PHE A 209 -2.69 -39.39 15.23
CA PHE A 209 -1.62 -40.25 14.71
C PHE A 209 -1.68 -41.63 15.39
N ALA A 210 -2.88 -42.20 15.49
CA ALA A 210 -3.09 -43.59 15.83
C ALA A 210 -3.35 -44.36 14.53
N GLU A 211 -2.27 -44.87 13.95
CA GLU A 211 -2.08 -46.25 13.43
C GLU A 211 -0.76 -46.38 12.66
#